data_AF-A0AAC8W4X8-F1
#
_entry.id   AF-A0AAC8W4X8-F1
#
_cell.length_a   1.000
_cell.length_b   1.000
_cell.length_c   1.000
_cell.angle_alpha   90.00
_cell.angle_beta   90.00
_cell.angle_gamma   90.00
#
_symmetry.space_group_name_H-M   'P 1'
#
loop_
_entity.id
_entity.type
_entity.pdbx_description
1 polymer ?
#
loop_
_entity_poly.entity_id
_entity_poly.type
_entity_poly.pdbx_seq_one_letter_code
_entity_poly.pdbx_strand_id
1 'polypeptide(L)'
;MTRPLLVMGFAACLFDDLKALGPLACDVMAINRAGIVADAALDHWVSLHPDQLAGFMDRRAALGKPDGFTAWAPAAGPGIACVTTDVERFGTSALYGVRIALHKLGYRRVILAGVPFDDAMPYVGGAPIPQPLIGHQRAWRLARPELAERVRSLSGWTRRLLGAPSTAWLEAVR
;
A
#
# COMPACT_ATOMS: atom_id res chain seq x y z
N MET A 1 0.55 -14.57 11.89
CA MET A 1 -0.51 -14.19 10.95
C MET A 1 -0.48 -15.13 9.77
N THR A 2 -1.62 -15.72 9.39
CA THR A 2 -1.72 -16.70 8.29
C THR A 2 -2.30 -16.10 7.00
N ARG A 3 -2.96 -14.94 7.09
CA ARG A 3 -3.52 -14.23 5.92
C ARG A 3 -2.48 -13.30 5.30
N PRO A 4 -2.47 -13.15 3.95
CA PRO A 4 -1.69 -12.12 3.30
C PRO A 4 -2.26 -10.73 3.59
N LEU A 5 -1.43 -9.71 3.43
CA LEU A 5 -1.85 -8.30 3.43
C LEU A 5 -1.96 -7.80 1.99
N LEU A 6 -3.08 -7.18 1.65
CA LEU A 6 -3.24 -6.40 0.43
C LEU A 6 -2.93 -4.93 0.72
N VAL A 7 -1.89 -4.39 0.09
CA VAL A 7 -1.52 -2.97 0.14
C VAL A 7 -2.06 -2.28 -1.10
N MET A 8 -2.99 -1.35 -0.91
CA MET A 8 -3.61 -0.55 -1.96
C MET A 8 -2.94 0.81 -2.08
N GLY A 9 -2.30 1.06 -3.22
CA GLY A 9 -1.93 2.39 -3.68
C GLY A 9 -3.09 3.08 -4.41
N PHE A 10 -2.81 4.26 -4.97
CA PHE A 10 -3.84 5.12 -5.58
C PHE A 10 -3.60 5.40 -7.07
N ALA A 11 -2.80 4.57 -7.74
CA ALA A 11 -2.64 4.68 -9.20
C ALA A 11 -3.92 4.22 -9.93
N ALA A 12 -4.14 4.72 -11.14
CA ALA A 12 -5.34 4.46 -11.94
C ALA A 12 -5.62 2.96 -12.17
N CYS A 13 -4.58 2.13 -12.20
CA CYS A 13 -4.71 0.68 -12.34
C CYS A 13 -5.23 -0.04 -11.09
N LEU A 14 -5.50 0.65 -9.96
CA LEU A 14 -5.94 0.01 -8.71
C LEU A 14 -7.11 -0.94 -8.92
N PHE A 15 -8.18 -0.50 -9.58
CA PHE A 15 -9.37 -1.32 -9.73
C PHE A 15 -9.17 -2.49 -10.70
N ASP A 16 -8.34 -2.32 -11.73
CA ASP A 16 -7.95 -3.41 -12.62
C ASP A 16 -7.09 -4.45 -11.89
N ASP A 17 -6.19 -4.01 -11.01
CA ASP A 17 -5.40 -4.88 -10.14
C ASP A 17 -6.30 -5.68 -9.20
N LEU A 18 -7.25 -5.02 -8.53
CA LEU A 18 -8.22 -5.70 -7.63
C LEU A 18 -9.09 -6.70 -8.39
N LYS A 19 -9.54 -6.34 -9.60
CA LYS A 19 -10.31 -7.25 -10.46
C LYS A 19 -9.47 -8.46 -10.89
N ALA A 20 -8.20 -8.25 -11.24
CA ALA A 20 -7.29 -9.32 -11.65
C ALA A 20 -6.90 -10.25 -10.48
N LEU A 21 -6.79 -9.71 -9.26
CA LEU A 21 -6.55 -10.51 -8.06
C LEU A 21 -7.75 -11.41 -7.73
N GLY A 22 -8.97 -10.91 -7.96
CA GLY A 22 -10.19 -11.60 -7.58
C GLY A 22 -10.39 -11.68 -6.06
N PRO A 23 -11.41 -12.42 -5.60
CA PRO A 23 -11.68 -12.59 -4.18
C PRO A 23 -10.52 -13.28 -3.45
N LEU A 24 -9.99 -12.65 -2.41
CA LEU A 24 -8.93 -13.20 -1.56
C LEU A 24 -9.20 -12.83 -0.11
N ALA A 25 -9.20 -13.83 0.78
CA ALA A 25 -9.23 -13.58 2.22
C ALA A 25 -7.88 -12.98 2.66
N CYS A 26 -7.87 -11.67 2.85
CA CYS A 26 -6.68 -10.90 3.21
C CYS A 26 -7.05 -9.78 4.17
N ASP A 27 -6.04 -9.29 4.88
CA ASP A 27 -6.14 -8.03 5.60
C ASP A 27 -5.79 -6.90 4.61
N VAL A 28 -6.30 -5.70 4.83
CA VAL A 28 -6.24 -4.59 3.88
C VAL A 28 -5.53 -3.37 4.49
N MET A 29 -4.48 -2.93 3.81
CA MET A 29 -3.76 -1.70 4.10
C MET A 29 -3.95 -0.70 2.96
N ALA A 30 -4.49 0.47 3.27
CA ALA A 30 -4.57 1.57 2.31
C ALA A 30 -3.38 2.53 2.44
N ILE A 31 -2.91 3.06 1.31
CA ILE A 31 -1.87 4.09 1.25
C ILE A 31 -2.47 5.41 0.79
N ASN A 32 -2.30 6.47 1.60
CA ASN A 32 -2.76 7.83 1.27
C ASN A 32 -4.23 7.84 0.80
N ARG A 33 -4.53 8.41 -0.38
CA ARG A 33 -5.88 8.53 -0.93
C ARG A 33 -6.55 7.19 -1.27
N ALA A 34 -5.83 6.07 -1.31
CA ALA A 34 -6.42 4.76 -1.54
C ALA A 34 -7.50 4.40 -0.50
N GLY A 35 -7.34 4.86 0.74
CA GLY A 35 -8.33 4.58 1.79
C GLY A 35 -9.64 5.34 1.58
N ILE A 36 -9.68 6.38 0.76
CA ILE A 36 -10.93 7.08 0.42
C ILE A 36 -11.78 6.24 -0.52
N VAL A 37 -11.14 5.58 -1.50
CA VAL A 37 -11.84 4.85 -2.58
C VAL A 37 -12.01 3.36 -2.31
N ALA A 38 -11.36 2.83 -1.29
CA ALA A 38 -11.50 1.44 -0.89
C ALA A 38 -12.93 1.14 -0.42
N ASP A 39 -13.61 0.22 -1.10
CA ASP A 39 -14.94 -0.27 -0.67
C ASP A 39 -14.83 -1.23 0.52
N ALA A 40 -13.72 -1.96 0.61
CA ALA A 40 -13.47 -2.87 1.71
C ALA A 40 -13.26 -2.12 3.04
N ALA A 41 -13.54 -2.83 4.14
CA ALA A 41 -13.02 -2.44 5.45
C ALA A 41 -11.49 -2.43 5.41
N LEU A 42 -10.89 -1.48 6.12
CA LEU A 42 -9.44 -1.35 6.22
C LEU A 42 -9.00 -1.87 7.58
N ASP A 43 -7.92 -2.64 7.62
CA ASP A 43 -7.23 -2.98 8.86
C ASP A 43 -6.19 -1.91 9.20
N HIS A 44 -5.55 -1.36 8.16
CA HIS A 44 -4.49 -0.37 8.29
C HIS A 44 -4.61 0.77 7.28
N TRP A 45 -4.21 1.98 7.68
CA TRP A 45 -4.09 3.12 6.79
C TRP A 45 -2.77 3.86 7.02
N VAL A 46 -1.91 3.91 6.00
CA VAL A 46 -0.56 4.44 6.13
C VAL A 46 -0.36 5.69 5.26
N SER A 47 0.34 6.69 5.81
CA SER A 47 0.80 7.86 5.07
C SER A 47 2.19 8.31 5.54
N LEU A 48 2.99 8.87 4.63
CA LEU A 48 4.18 9.67 5.01
C LEU A 48 3.82 11.13 5.33
N HIS A 49 2.58 11.53 5.03
CA HIS A 49 2.02 12.86 5.21
C HIS A 49 0.97 12.81 6.33
N PRO A 50 1.39 12.86 7.61
CA PRO A 50 0.48 12.84 8.75
C PRO A 50 -0.51 14.03 8.72
N ASP A 51 -0.07 15.16 8.17
CA ASP A 51 -0.85 16.38 7.97
C ASP A 51 -2.04 16.20 7.01
N GLN A 52 -1.94 15.25 6.07
CA GLN A 52 -2.98 14.98 5.09
C GLN A 52 -3.93 13.84 5.49
N LEU A 53 -3.44 12.91 6.32
CA LEU A 53 -4.15 11.66 6.59
C LEU A 53 -5.51 11.90 7.27
N ALA A 54 -5.58 12.86 8.19
CA ALA A 54 -6.83 13.26 8.85
C ALA A 54 -7.89 13.70 7.82
N GLY A 55 -7.53 14.56 6.87
CA GLY A 55 -8.46 14.99 5.82
C GLY A 55 -8.91 13.85 4.90
N PHE A 56 -8.09 12.82 4.71
CA PHE A 56 -8.51 11.62 3.99
C PHE A 56 -9.51 10.79 4.80
N MET A 57 -9.31 10.65 6.11
CA MET A 57 -10.24 9.96 7.01
C MET A 57 -11.59 10.66 7.05
N ASP A 58 -11.61 11.99 7.18
CA ASP A 58 -12.83 12.80 7.16
C ASP A 58 -13.61 12.58 5.86
N ARG A 59 -12.90 12.54 4.72
CA ARG A 59 -13.52 12.27 3.42
C ARG A 59 -14.05 10.85 3.30
N ARG A 60 -13.37 9.84 3.86
CA ARG A 60 -13.86 8.45 3.91
C ARG A 60 -15.12 8.36 4.77
N ALA A 61 -15.14 9.02 5.92
CA ALA A 61 -16.29 9.06 6.83
C ALA A 61 -17.49 9.77 6.19
N ALA A 62 -17.28 10.90 5.51
CA ALA A 62 -18.33 11.61 4.78
C ALA A 62 -18.96 10.78 3.64
N LEU A 63 -18.24 9.78 3.12
CA LEU A 63 -18.74 8.81 2.14
C LEU A 63 -19.44 7.60 2.79
N GLY A 64 -19.59 7.57 4.12
CA GLY A 64 -20.23 6.47 4.86
C GLY A 64 -19.47 5.16 4.78
N LYS A 65 -18.16 5.19 4.49
CA LYS A 65 -17.33 3.98 4.35
C LYS A 65 -16.95 3.42 5.72
N PRO A 66 -16.70 2.10 5.85
CA PRO A 66 -16.33 1.48 7.12
C PRO A 66 -15.08 2.09 7.75
N ASP A 67 -15.16 2.36 9.06
CA ASP A 67 -14.04 2.76 9.92
C ASP A 67 -13.39 1.51 10.58
N GLY A 68 -12.61 1.70 11.66
CA GLY A 68 -12.03 0.62 12.47
C GLY A 68 -10.60 0.25 12.11
N PHE A 69 -9.93 1.08 11.31
CA PHE A 69 -8.53 0.86 10.90
C PHE A 69 -7.52 1.42 11.91
N THR A 70 -6.33 0.84 11.94
CA THR A 70 -5.17 1.46 12.62
C THR A 70 -4.43 2.36 11.64
N ALA A 71 -4.31 3.65 11.98
CA ALA A 71 -3.58 4.61 11.17
C ALA A 71 -2.12 4.76 11.58
N TRP A 72 -1.23 4.78 10.60
CA TRP A 72 0.23 4.81 10.79
C TRP A 72 0.87 5.99 10.07
N ALA A 73 1.79 6.65 10.75
CA ALA A 73 2.52 7.78 10.18
C ALA A 73 3.90 7.99 10.84
N PRO A 74 4.79 8.78 10.21
CA PRO A 74 6.11 9.10 10.77
C PRO A 74 6.10 10.10 11.93
N ALA A 75 4.99 10.79 12.16
CA ALA A 75 4.81 11.76 13.24
C ALA A 75 3.37 11.73 13.75
N ALA A 76 3.13 12.31 14.92
CA ALA A 76 1.79 12.42 15.48
C ALA A 76 0.90 13.38 14.68
N GLY A 77 -0.40 13.18 14.77
CA GLY A 77 -1.42 14.04 14.18
C GLY A 77 -2.82 13.46 14.42
N PRO A 78 -3.89 14.18 14.02
CA PRO A 78 -5.25 13.72 14.27
C PRO A 78 -5.53 12.36 13.62
N GLY A 79 -6.14 11.45 14.38
CA GLY A 79 -6.49 10.10 13.93
C GLY A 79 -5.32 9.12 13.79
N ILE A 80 -4.07 9.54 13.99
CA ILE A 80 -2.90 8.65 13.90
C ILE A 80 -2.77 7.85 15.20
N ALA A 81 -2.96 6.53 15.09
CA ALA A 81 -2.86 5.61 16.21
C ALA A 81 -1.41 5.16 16.48
N CYS A 82 -0.60 5.04 15.42
CA CYS A 82 0.76 4.50 15.51
C CYS A 82 1.78 5.42 14.83
N VAL A 83 2.68 5.98 15.64
CA VAL A 83 3.82 6.75 15.14
C VAL A 83 5.02 5.82 14.98
N THR A 84 5.59 5.73 13.78
CA THR A 84 6.77 4.90 13.51
C THR A 84 7.95 5.75 13.05
N THR A 85 8.78 6.14 14.02
CA THR A 85 9.98 6.95 13.81
C THR A 85 11.18 6.13 13.35
N ASP A 86 11.18 4.84 13.61
CA ASP A 86 12.28 3.91 13.36
C ASP A 86 12.15 3.13 12.04
N VAL A 87 11.10 3.39 11.26
CA VAL A 87 10.91 2.80 9.93
C VAL A 87 11.43 3.75 8.87
N GLU A 88 12.33 3.26 8.01
CA GLU A 88 12.95 4.02 6.92
C GLU A 88 11.90 4.62 5.97
N ARG A 89 12.01 5.94 5.77
CA ARG A 89 11.06 6.78 5.02
C ARG A 89 11.52 7.05 3.59
N PHE A 90 12.78 6.75 3.27
CA PHE A 90 13.34 6.92 1.94
C PHE A 90 12.60 6.04 0.92
N GLY A 91 12.07 6.68 -0.13
CA GLY A 91 11.24 6.05 -1.15
C GLY A 91 9.86 6.70 -1.21
N THR A 92 8.81 5.92 -0.97
CA THR A 92 7.41 6.34 -1.11
C THR A 92 6.55 5.86 0.05
N SER A 93 5.35 6.43 0.21
CA SER A 93 4.40 5.98 1.24
C SER A 93 4.03 4.50 1.09
N ALA A 94 4.02 3.96 -0.14
CA ALA A 94 3.78 2.54 -0.37
C ALA A 94 4.95 1.67 0.13
N LEU A 95 6.20 2.05 -0.15
CA LEU A 95 7.37 1.33 0.39
C LEU A 95 7.42 1.42 1.92
N TYR A 96 7.09 2.59 2.47
CA TYR A 96 6.96 2.79 3.92
C TYR A 96 5.89 1.87 4.54
N GLY A 97 4.69 1.80 3.94
CA GLY A 97 3.64 0.88 4.36
C GLY A 97 4.04 -0.59 4.27
N VAL A 98 4.76 -0.99 3.21
CA VAL A 98 5.33 -2.33 3.08
C VAL A 98 6.30 -2.62 4.23
N ARG A 99 7.17 -1.68 4.61
CA ARG A 99 8.09 -1.88 5.74
C ARG A 99 7.36 -1.99 7.07
N ILE A 100 6.31 -1.20 7.30
CA ILE A 100 5.44 -1.38 8.47
C ILE A 100 4.84 -2.80 8.48
N ALA A 101 4.31 -3.24 7.34
CA ALA A 101 3.75 -4.58 7.20
C ALA A 101 4.76 -5.68 7.55
N LEU A 102 6.00 -5.57 7.06
CA LEU A 102 7.04 -6.58 7.26
C LEU A 102 7.67 -6.54 8.65
N HIS A 103 7.94 -5.35 9.20
CA HIS A 103 8.77 -5.19 10.40
C HIS A 103 7.98 -4.89 11.68
N LYS A 104 6.79 -4.30 11.57
CA LYS A 104 5.95 -3.96 12.72
C LYS A 104 4.80 -4.93 12.90
N LEU A 105 4.18 -5.31 11.78
CA LEU A 105 3.02 -6.19 11.77
C LEU A 105 3.42 -7.66 11.55
N GLY A 106 4.59 -7.94 10.98
CA GLY A 106 5.08 -9.31 10.82
C GLY A 106 4.38 -10.10 9.71
N TYR A 107 3.79 -9.42 8.73
CA TYR A 107 3.24 -10.08 7.55
C TYR A 107 4.34 -10.77 6.74
N ARG A 108 4.07 -12.01 6.32
CA ARG A 108 4.97 -12.83 5.50
C ARG A 108 4.67 -12.74 4.00
N ARG A 109 3.46 -12.30 3.66
CA ARG A 109 2.94 -12.17 2.29
C ARG A 109 2.23 -10.84 2.17
N VAL A 110 2.76 -9.99 1.30
CA VAL A 110 2.22 -8.66 0.99
C VAL A 110 2.00 -8.58 -0.52
N ILE A 111 0.80 -8.16 -0.92
CA ILE A 111 0.40 -8.01 -2.32
C ILE A 111 0.21 -6.52 -2.58
N LEU A 112 0.80 -5.98 -3.64
CA LEU A 112 0.62 -4.59 -4.05
C LEU A 112 -0.41 -4.49 -5.17
N ALA A 113 -1.40 -3.61 -4.98
CA ALA A 113 -2.39 -3.21 -5.98
C ALA A 113 -2.40 -1.69 -6.12
N GLY A 114 -2.45 -1.13 -7.33
CA GLY A 114 -2.41 0.31 -7.55
C GLY A 114 -1.05 0.95 -7.22
N VAL A 115 0.05 0.18 -7.29
CA VAL A 115 1.43 0.61 -7.01
C VAL A 115 2.36 0.34 -8.21
N PRO A 116 2.04 0.75 -9.44
CA PRO A 116 2.78 0.34 -10.64
C PRO A 116 4.17 0.98 -10.76
N PHE A 117 4.37 2.23 -10.33
CA PHE A 117 5.61 3.01 -10.53
C PHE A 117 6.04 3.16 -12.00
N ASP A 118 5.08 3.20 -12.92
CA ASP A 118 5.30 3.66 -14.28
C ASP A 118 4.92 5.15 -14.37
N ASP A 119 5.84 6.01 -14.83
CA ASP A 119 5.71 7.47 -14.77
C ASP A 119 4.51 8.04 -15.54
N ALA A 120 4.01 7.31 -16.54
CA ALA A 120 2.86 7.72 -17.35
C ALA A 120 1.50 7.40 -16.69
N MET A 121 1.48 6.66 -15.58
CA MET A 121 0.23 6.24 -14.95
C MET A 121 -0.35 7.37 -14.09
N PRO A 122 -1.59 7.85 -14.32
CA PRO A 122 -2.23 8.82 -13.45
C PRO A 122 -2.70 8.20 -12.13
N TYR A 123 -3.17 9.05 -11.22
CA TYR A 123 -3.96 8.58 -10.08
C TYR A 123 -5.34 8.10 -10.50
N VAL A 124 -6.02 7.38 -9.60
CA VAL A 124 -7.47 7.12 -9.73
C VAL A 124 -8.21 8.44 -10.00
N GLY A 125 -9.07 8.44 -11.02
CA GLY A 125 -9.77 9.63 -11.51
C GLY A 125 -9.02 10.44 -12.57
N GLY A 126 -7.84 9.99 -13.02
CA GLY A 126 -7.13 10.57 -14.16
C GLY A 126 -6.23 11.77 -13.83
N ALA A 127 -6.17 12.21 -12.57
CA ALA A 127 -5.28 13.28 -12.17
C ALA A 127 -3.80 12.87 -12.38
N PRO A 128 -2.95 13.75 -12.96
CA PRO A 128 -1.55 13.43 -13.18
C PRO A 128 -0.80 13.26 -11.85
N ILE A 129 0.27 12.47 -11.88
CA ILE A 129 1.21 12.42 -10.77
C ILE A 129 2.08 13.67 -10.83
N PRO A 130 2.17 14.45 -9.73
CA PRO A 130 2.81 15.78 -9.76
C PRO A 130 4.32 15.72 -9.99
N GLN A 131 4.98 14.57 -9.77
CA GLN A 131 6.41 14.39 -9.99
C GLN A 131 6.71 13.00 -10.58
N PRO A 132 7.76 12.87 -11.43
CA PRO A 132 8.20 11.58 -11.93
C PRO A 132 8.54 10.61 -10.78
N LEU A 133 7.98 9.40 -10.82
CA LEU A 133 8.18 8.39 -9.81
C LEU A 133 9.50 7.62 -9.98
N ILE A 134 10.16 7.74 -11.13
CA ILE A 134 11.43 7.07 -11.45
C ILE A 134 12.52 7.32 -10.39
N GLY A 135 12.57 8.52 -9.81
CA GLY A 135 13.53 8.84 -8.74
C GLY A 135 13.38 7.94 -7.51
N HIS A 136 12.16 7.46 -7.25
CA HIS A 136 11.87 6.56 -6.13
C HIS A 136 12.17 5.09 -6.44
N GLN A 137 12.33 4.69 -7.71
CA GLN A 137 12.68 3.31 -8.06
C GLN A 137 14.02 2.88 -7.43
N ARG A 138 14.95 3.81 -7.21
CA ARG A 138 16.21 3.54 -6.51
C ARG A 138 15.96 2.97 -5.11
N ALA A 139 15.06 3.57 -4.33
CA ALA A 139 14.73 3.10 -2.99
C ALA A 139 14.15 1.67 -3.01
N TRP A 140 13.27 1.38 -3.96
CA TRP A 140 12.69 0.04 -4.14
C TRP A 140 13.74 -1.00 -4.55
N ARG A 141 14.70 -0.65 -5.42
CA ARG A 141 15.81 -1.55 -5.78
C ARG A 141 16.70 -1.86 -4.57
N LEU A 142 17.03 -0.84 -3.77
CA LEU A 142 17.80 -1.02 -2.54
C LEU A 142 17.04 -1.87 -1.50
N ALA A 143 15.71 -1.73 -1.44
CA ALA A 143 14.84 -2.56 -0.62
C ALA A 143 14.66 -3.99 -1.18
N ARG A 144 14.97 -4.27 -2.44
CA ARG A 144 14.64 -5.57 -3.05
C ARG A 144 15.07 -6.79 -2.20
N PRO A 145 16.27 -6.85 -1.58
CA PRO A 145 16.66 -7.98 -0.73
C PRO A 145 15.71 -8.23 0.45
N GLU A 146 15.14 -7.18 1.07
CA GLU A 146 14.15 -7.34 2.14
C GLU A 146 12.76 -7.73 1.62
N LEU A 147 12.43 -7.39 0.36
CA LEU A 147 11.10 -7.56 -0.22
C LEU A 147 10.92 -8.88 -0.99
N ALA A 148 11.98 -9.38 -1.65
CA ALA A 148 11.89 -10.30 -2.79
C ALA A 148 11.14 -11.62 -2.54
N GLU A 149 11.08 -12.12 -1.31
CA GLU A 149 10.36 -13.36 -0.98
C GLU A 149 8.95 -13.12 -0.42
N ARG A 150 8.72 -11.91 0.09
CA ARG A 150 7.55 -11.57 0.92
C ARG A 150 6.58 -10.63 0.24
N VAL A 151 6.99 -9.96 -0.83
CA VAL A 151 6.18 -8.96 -1.51
C VAL A 151 6.03 -9.30 -2.99
N ARG A 152 4.80 -9.19 -3.49
CA ARG A 152 4.45 -9.33 -4.91
C ARG A 152 3.60 -8.17 -5.37
N SER A 153 3.64 -7.85 -6.66
CA SER A 153 2.85 -6.76 -7.24
C SER A 153 2.06 -7.22 -8.45
N LEU A 154 0.85 -6.68 -8.60
CA LEU A 154 -0.07 -7.05 -9.67
C LEU A 154 0.25 -6.35 -11.00
N SER A 155 0.87 -5.16 -10.94
CA SER A 155 1.09 -4.32 -12.12
C SER A 155 2.43 -3.58 -12.14
N GLY A 156 2.73 -3.08 -13.34
CA GLY A 156 3.76 -2.08 -13.60
C GLY A 156 5.20 -2.48 -13.32
N TRP A 157 6.03 -1.45 -13.09
CA TRP A 157 7.43 -1.59 -12.75
C TRP A 157 7.66 -2.39 -11.46
N THR A 158 6.85 -2.21 -10.42
CA THR A 158 6.98 -2.98 -9.18
C THR A 158 6.75 -4.47 -9.40
N ARG A 159 5.84 -4.87 -10.30
CA ARG A 159 5.68 -6.27 -10.71
C ARG A 159 6.91 -6.79 -11.45
N ARG A 160 7.56 -6.00 -12.31
CA ARG A 160 8.82 -6.41 -12.95
C ARG A 160 9.94 -6.62 -11.92
N LEU A 161 9.97 -5.83 -10.85
CA LEU A 161 10.96 -5.92 -9.78
C LEU A 161 10.73 -7.14 -8.85
N LEU A 162 9.48 -7.38 -8.46
CA LEU A 162 9.11 -8.28 -7.36
C LEU A 162 8.42 -9.57 -7.82
N GLY A 163 7.95 -9.63 -9.06
CA GLY A 163 7.10 -10.70 -9.57
C GLY A 163 5.63 -10.54 -9.19
N ALA A 164 4.77 -11.34 -9.83
CA ALA A 164 3.33 -11.41 -9.55
C ALA A 164 3.03 -12.47 -8.47
N PRO A 165 1.95 -12.30 -7.67
CA PRO A 165 1.52 -13.34 -6.75
C PRO A 165 1.02 -14.55 -7.54
N SER A 166 1.54 -15.74 -7.21
CA SER A 166 1.04 -17.01 -7.72
C SER A 166 0.29 -17.77 -6.63
N THR A 167 -0.57 -18.71 -7.01
CA THR A 167 -1.27 -19.60 -6.06
C THR A 167 -0.28 -20.30 -5.14
N ALA A 168 0.78 -20.89 -5.69
CA ALA A 168 1.83 -21.54 -4.91
C ALA A 168 2.52 -20.59 -3.91
N TRP A 169 2.75 -19.32 -4.29
CA TRP A 169 3.35 -18.33 -3.40
C TRP A 169 2.41 -17.92 -2.24
N LEU A 170 1.11 -17.82 -2.52
CA LEU A 170 0.08 -17.55 -1.51
C LEU A 170 -0.09 -18.72 -0.53
N GLU A 171 0.01 -19.95 -1.02
CA GLU A 171 -0.18 -21.17 -0.23
C GLU A 171 1.04 -21.58 0.60
N ALA A 172 2.25 -21.19 0.20
CA ALA A 172 3.51 -21.54 0.87
C ALA A 172 3.72 -20.98 2.30
N VAL A 173 2.68 -20.40 2.91
CA VAL A 173 2.70 -19.82 4.28
C VAL A 173 1.61 -20.40 5.17
N ARG A 174 0.80 -21.33 4.63
CA ARG A 174 -0.14 -22.12 5.43
C ARG A 174 0.59 -23.08 6.34
#